data_AF-A0A397HMZ3-F1
#
_entry.id   AF-A0A397HMZ3-F1
#
_cell.length_a   1.000
_cell.length_b   1.000
_cell.length_c   1.000
_cell.angle_alpha   90.00
_cell.angle_beta   90.00
_cell.angle_gamma   90.00
#
_symmetry.space_group_name_H-M   'P 1'
#
loop_
_entity.id
_entity.type
_entity.pdbx_description
1 polymer ?
#
loop_
_entity_poly.entity_id
_entity_poly.type
_entity_poly.pdbx_seq_one_letter_code
_entity_poly.pdbx_strand_id
1 'polypeptide(L)'
;MKRGILAKVRIPAKNGNPVIPHNSEVKITMITSSGECIDRPVLIKRETQDLSMRKAYDAIFWNPPEKYVWKKLPKARKLKKL
;
A
#
# COMPACT_ATOMS: atom_id res chain seq x y z
N MET A 1 -18.75 9.17 16.82
CA MET A 1 -17.35 8.71 16.67
C MET A 1 -16.69 9.46 15.51
N LYS A 2 -15.74 10.35 15.78
CA LYS A 2 -14.93 10.96 14.71
C LYS A 2 -13.88 9.93 14.29
N ARG A 3 -13.94 9.44 13.03
CA ARG A 3 -12.88 8.60 12.44
C ARG A 3 -11.64 9.49 12.25
N GLY A 4 -10.74 9.48 13.24
CA GLY A 4 -9.46 10.18 13.20
C GLY A 4 -8.34 9.30 12.65
N ILE A 5 -7.33 9.92 12.05
CA ILE A 5 -6.05 9.25 11.72
C ILE A 5 -5.39 8.84 13.05
N LEU A 6 -5.13 7.54 13.24
CA LEU A 6 -4.57 7.00 14.48
C LEU A 6 -3.05 7.18 14.58
N ALA A 7 -2.34 7.18 13.45
CA ALA A 7 -0.89 7.38 13.40
C ALA A 7 -0.48 8.03 12.08
N LYS A 8 0.52 8.92 12.12
CA LYS A 8 1.11 9.57 10.94
C LYS A 8 2.62 9.66 11.11
N VAL A 9 3.35 9.14 10.14
CA VAL A 9 4.81 9.26 10.05
C VAL A 9 5.18 10.02 8.77
N ARG A 10 6.23 10.84 8.83
CA ARG A 10 6.83 11.49 7.67
C ARG A 10 8.30 11.13 7.62
N ILE A 11 8.72 10.52 6.53
CA ILE A 11 10.11 10.15 6.29
C ILE A 11 10.64 11.09 5.20
N PRO A 12 11.66 11.92 5.48
CA PRO A 12 12.22 12.83 4.47
C PRO A 12 12.86 12.03 3.34
N ALA A 13 12.87 12.59 2.13
CA ALA A 13 13.56 12.00 1.00
C ALA A 13 15.08 12.00 1.23
N LYS A 14 15.77 11.01 0.66
CA LYS A 14 17.24 10.93 0.64
C LYS A 14 17.71 11.20 -0.79
N ASN A 15 18.51 12.24 -0.98
CA ASN A 15 19.03 12.66 -2.29
C ASN A 15 17.92 12.84 -3.35
N GLY A 16 16.79 13.45 -2.96
CA GLY A 16 15.64 13.67 -3.84
C GLY A 16 14.78 12.43 -4.09
N ASN A 17 15.16 11.26 -3.59
CA ASN A 17 14.45 9.99 -3.81
C ASN A 17 13.68 9.52 -2.56
N PRO A 18 12.53 8.85 -2.72
CA PRO A 18 11.87 8.15 -1.62
C PRO A 18 12.82 7.15 -0.93
N VAL A 19 12.82 7.14 0.40
CA VAL A 19 13.71 6.26 1.18
C VAL A 19 13.24 4.81 1.13
N ILE A 20 11.93 4.58 0.98
CA ILE A 20 11.35 3.25 0.82
C ILE A 20 11.46 2.85 -0.66
N PRO A 21 12.25 1.82 -1.01
CA PRO A 21 12.41 1.39 -2.40
C PRO A 21 11.10 0.87 -2.99
N HIS A 22 10.89 1.10 -4.29
CA HIS A 22 9.81 0.43 -5.01
C HIS A 22 9.92 -1.10 -4.87
N ASN A 23 8.78 -1.77 -4.75
CA ASN A 23 8.69 -3.23 -4.70
C ASN A 23 9.31 -3.88 -3.45
N SER A 24 9.60 -3.10 -2.40
CA SER A 24 10.00 -3.63 -1.09
C SER A 24 8.79 -3.98 -0.23
N GLU A 25 8.96 -4.95 0.67
CA GLU A 25 7.99 -5.26 1.72
C GLU A 25 7.91 -4.13 2.76
N VAL A 26 6.70 -3.83 3.24
CA VAL A 26 6.44 -2.85 4.30
C VAL A 26 5.37 -3.37 5.27
N LYS A 27 5.56 -3.13 6.57
CA LYS A 27 4.60 -3.46 7.63
C LYS A 27 4.54 -2.31 8.64
N ILE A 28 3.42 -2.18 9.35
CA ILE A 28 3.37 -1.40 10.58
C ILE A 28 3.42 -2.37 11.74
N THR A 29 4.39 -2.15 12.62
CA THR A 29 4.48 -2.81 13.92
C THR A 29 3.90 -1.89 14.97
N MET A 30 3.02 -2.42 15.82
CA MET A 30 2.39 -1.69 16.92
C MET A 30 2.53 -2.47 18.21
N ILE A 31 2.66 -1.75 19.32
CA ILE A 31 2.52 -2.33 20.66
C ILE A 31 1.09 -2.06 21.10
N THR A 32 0.35 -3.11 21.45
CA THR A 32 -1.03 -3.00 21.95
C THR A 32 -1.03 -2.44 23.38
N SER A 33 -2.20 -2.05 23.88
CA SER A 33 -2.34 -1.64 25.29
C SER A 33 -2.05 -2.77 26.28
N SER A 34 -2.13 -4.03 25.86
CA SER A 34 -1.72 -5.21 26.65
C SER A 34 -0.21 -5.45 26.62
N GLY A 35 0.55 -4.67 25.84
CA GLY A 35 2.00 -4.80 25.68
C GLY A 35 2.43 -5.80 24.60
N GLU A 36 1.48 -6.38 23.85
CA GLU A 36 1.79 -7.31 22.77
C GLU A 36 2.30 -6.57 21.53
N CYS A 37 3.29 -7.15 20.85
CA CYS A 37 3.75 -6.65 19.56
C CYS A 37 2.93 -7.28 18.43
N ILE A 38 2.33 -6.45 17.58
CA ILE A 38 1.56 -6.89 16.43
C ILE A 38 2.10 -6.29 15.13
N ASP A 39 2.22 -7.13 14.11
CA ASP A 39 2.50 -6.71 12.75
C ASP A 39 1.22 -6.70 11.92
N ARG A 40 0.98 -5.59 11.20
CA ARG A 40 -0.18 -5.43 10.32
C ARG A 40 0.25 -4.82 8.97
N PRO A 41 -0.29 -5.32 7.84
CA PRO A 41 -0.14 -4.66 6.56
C PRO A 41 -0.88 -3.31 6.57
N VAL A 42 -0.29 -2.31 5.91
CA VAL A 42 -0.90 -0.98 5.75
C VAL A 42 -1.97 -1.05 4.67
N LEU A 43 -2.86 -0.06 4.60
CA LEU A 43 -3.69 0.20 3.40
C LEU A 43 -2.78 0.42 2.17
N ILE A 44 -2.42 -0.68 1.51
CA ILE A 44 -1.40 -0.74 0.48
C ILE A 44 -2.07 -0.96 -0.89
N LYS A 45 -1.36 -0.58 -1.96
CA LYS A 45 -1.85 -0.74 -3.33
C LYS A 45 -1.59 -2.11 -3.93
N ARG A 46 -0.64 -2.86 -3.37
CA ARG A 46 -0.21 -4.16 -3.88
C ARG A 46 0.19 -5.06 -2.72
N GLU A 47 -0.24 -6.30 -2.81
CA GLU A 47 0.18 -7.38 -1.93
C GLU A 47 0.70 -8.56 -2.76
N THR A 48 1.61 -9.34 -2.20
CA THR A 48 2.10 -10.60 -2.79
C THR A 48 2.02 -11.71 -1.76
N GLN A 49 1.86 -12.94 -2.21
CA GLN A 49 1.88 -14.12 -1.34
C GLN A 49 2.85 -15.13 -1.93
N ASP A 50 3.86 -15.50 -1.15
CA ASP A 50 4.77 -16.58 -1.48
C ASP A 50 4.40 -17.81 -0.65
N LEU A 51 3.60 -18.70 -1.26
CA LEU A 51 3.11 -19.92 -0.62
C LEU A 51 4.23 -20.92 -0.27
N SER A 52 5.44 -20.76 -0.83
CA SER A 52 6.59 -21.59 -0.47
C SER A 52 7.22 -21.17 0.85
N MET A 53 7.08 -19.90 1.24
CA MET A 53 7.64 -19.36 2.49
C MET A 53 6.57 -19.18 3.58
N ARG A 54 5.41 -18.61 3.25
CA ARG A 54 4.35 -18.31 4.21
C ARG A 54 2.97 -18.19 3.59
N LYS A 55 1.96 -18.52 4.39
CA LYS A 55 0.55 -18.33 4.02
C LYS A 55 0.10 -16.87 4.12
N ALA A 56 0.81 -16.01 4.85
CA ALA A 56 0.42 -14.61 5.02
C ALA A 56 0.83 -13.76 3.79
N TYR A 57 0.02 -12.75 3.48
CA TYR A 57 0.33 -11.76 2.45
C TYR A 57 1.38 -10.76 2.93
N ASP A 58 2.11 -10.22 1.96
CA ASP A 58 3.07 -9.15 2.10
C ASP A 58 2.62 -7.89 1.43
N ALA A 59 2.55 -6.82 2.21
CA ALA A 59 2.30 -5.49 1.70
C ALA A 59 3.54 -4.96 0.98
N ILE A 60 3.37 -4.58 -0.29
CA ILE A 60 4.45 -4.14 -1.16
C ILE A 60 4.34 -2.63 -1.42
N PHE A 61 5.41 -1.89 -1.14
CA PHE A 61 5.48 -0.47 -1.45
C PHE A 61 5.46 -0.23 -2.97
N TRP A 62 4.32 0.23 -3.47
CA TRP A 62 4.08 0.36 -4.90
C TRP A 62 4.22 1.81 -5.38
N ASN A 63 5.45 2.19 -5.71
CA ASN A 63 5.78 3.46 -6.37
C ASN A 63 6.72 3.26 -7.57
N PRO A 64 6.23 2.69 -8.69
CA PRO A 64 7.09 2.38 -9.84
C PRO A 64 7.66 3.68 -10.47
N PRO A 65 8.92 3.67 -10.93
CA PRO A 65 9.54 4.83 -11.58
C PRO A 65 8.83 5.16 -12.91
N GLU A 66 8.40 4.14 -13.64
CA GLU A 66 7.62 4.25 -14.86
C GLU A 66 6.17 3.84 -14.58
N LYS A 67 5.24 4.77 -14.80
CA LYS A 67 3.81 4.51 -14.59
C LYS A 67 3.13 4.18 -15.90
N TYR A 68 2.19 3.25 -15.86
CA TYR A 68 1.36 2.92 -17.02
C TYR A 68 0.56 4.14 -17.50
N VAL A 69 0.56 4.37 -18.82
CA VAL A 69 -0.19 5.44 -19.48
C VAL A 69 -1.29 4.82 -20.33
N TRP A 70 -2.54 5.15 -20.03
CA TRP A 70 -3.71 4.72 -20.82
C TRP A 70 -3.64 5.28 -22.24
N LYS A 71 -3.57 4.41 -23.25
CA LYS A 71 -3.47 4.83 -24.66
C LYS A 71 -4.80 5.34 -25.24
N LYS A 72 -5.94 4.82 -24.76
CA LYS A 72 -7.30 5.25 -25.13
C LYS A 72 -8.20 5.04 -23.90
N LEU A 73 -9.02 6.03 -23.57
CA LEU A 73 -10.03 5.87 -22.51
C LEU A 73 -11.17 4.99 -23.03
N PRO A 74 -11.75 4.09 -22.20
CA PRO A 74 -12.95 3.36 -22.60
C PRO A 74 -14.05 4.36 -22.92
N LYS A 75 -14.64 4.28 -24.12
CA LYS A 75 -15.86 5.04 -24.41
C LYS A 75 -16.91 4.57 -23.43
N ALA A 76 -17.42 5.47 -22.58
CA ALA A 76 -18.56 5.16 -21.74
C ALA A 76 -19.71 4.67 -22.62
N ARG A 77 -20.14 3.42 -22.45
CA ARG A 77 -21.41 2.97 -23.02
C ARG A 77 -22.50 3.74 -22.29
N LYS A 78 -23.12 4.73 -22.96
CA LYS A 78 -24.34 5.34 -22.45
C LYS A 78 -25.38 4.22 -22.35
N LEU A 79 -25.78 3.86 -21.13
CA LEU A 79 -26.96 3.03 -20.91
C LEU A 79 -28.15 3.76 -21.56
N LYS A 80 -28.74 3.17 -22.60
CA LYS A 80 -30.06 3.61 -23.07
C LYS A 80 -31.03 3.29 -21.94
N LYS A 81 -31.63 4.31 -21.33
CA LYS A 81 -32.78 4.11 -20.43
C LYS A 81 -33.88 3.48 -21.29
N LEU A 82 -34.32 2.29 -20.89
CA LEU A 82 -35.53 1.63 -21.37
C LEU A 82 -36.76 2.39 -20.85
#